data_AF-A0A147F385-F1
#
_entry.id   AF-A0A147F385-F1
#
_cell.length_a   1.000
_cell.length_b   1.000
_cell.length_c   1.000
_cell.angle_alpha   90.00
_cell.angle_beta   90.00
_cell.angle_gamma   90.00
#
_symmetry.space_group_name_H-M   'P 1'
#
loop_
_entity.id
_entity.type
_entity.pdbx_description
1 polymer ?
#
loop_
_entity_poly.entity_id
_entity_poly.type
_entity_poly.pdbx_seq_one_letter_code
_entity_poly.pdbx_strand_id
1 'polypeptide(L)' 'MTIPSGDPTTRLSAVLAAIDADHPLKTPLHYNVGHVAPRLDRLEAKLAYTAEYIAFLEQRIAALEARLDAGSAG' A
#
# COMPACT_ATOMS: atom_id res chain seq x y z
N MET A 1 15.14 -3.82 5.53
CA MET A 1 14.07 -4.51 4.78
C MET A 1 14.28 -4.18 3.31
N THR A 2 14.80 -5.13 2.52
CA THR A 2 15.11 -4.93 1.10
C THR A 2 13.89 -5.33 0.30
N ILE A 3 13.25 -4.38 -0.40
CA ILE A 3 12.02 -4.63 -1.15
C ILE A 3 12.39 -5.17 -2.56
N PRO A 4 11.85 -6.31 -3.01
CA PRO A 4 12.18 -6.89 -4.31
C PRO A 4 11.68 -6.00 -5.46
N SER A 5 12.49 -5.87 -6.52
CA SER A 5 12.11 -5.28 -7.80
C SER A 5 11.18 -6.25 -8.56
N GLY A 6 9.91 -6.31 -8.18
CA GLY A 6 8.86 -7.07 -8.85
C GLY A 6 7.67 -6.20 -9.23
N ASP A 7 6.76 -6.75 -10.05
CA ASP A 7 5.48 -6.16 -10.48
C ASP A 7 4.86 -5.27 -9.38
N PRO A 8 4.43 -4.02 -9.68
CA PRO A 8 3.81 -3.12 -8.71
C PRO A 8 2.69 -3.75 -7.87
N THR A 9 1.95 -4.70 -8.43
CA THR A 9 0.92 -5.48 -7.73
C THR A 9 1.53 -6.42 -6.69
N THR A 10 2.62 -7.09 -7.07
CA THR A 10 3.42 -7.96 -6.18
C THR A 10 4.08 -7.16 -5.05
N ARG A 11 4.49 -5.91 -5.31
CA ARG A 11 5.04 -5.02 -4.28
C ARG A 11 3.98 -4.60 -3.26
N LEU A 12 2.81 -4.18 -3.74
CA LEU A 12 1.69 -3.80 -2.87
C LEU A 12 1.28 -4.99 -1.98
N SER A 13 1.10 -6.18 -2.56
CA SER A 13 0.71 -7.36 -1.79
C SER A 13 1.75 -7.74 -0.73
N ALA A 14 3.05 -7.65 -1.05
CA ALA A 14 4.12 -7.92 -0.10
C ALA A 14 4.12 -6.95 1.09
N VAL A 15 3.89 -5.65 0.85
CA VAL A 15 3.84 -4.66 1.94
C VAL A 15 2.58 -4.83 2.79
N LEU A 16 1.43 -5.10 2.18
CA LEU A 16 0.21 -5.38 2.94
C LEU A 16 0.35 -6.63 3.81
N ALA A 17 1.06 -7.66 3.33
CA ALA A 17 1.38 -8.85 4.10
C ALA A 17 2.34 -8.56 5.26
N ALA A 18 3.33 -7.67 5.06
CA ALA A 18 4.21 -7.22 6.14
C ALA A 18 3.44 -6.45 7.23
N ILE A 19 2.55 -5.52 6.84
CA ILE A 19 1.68 -4.82 7.78
C ILE A 19 0.80 -5.79 8.57
N ASP A 20 0.31 -6.85 7.92
CA ASP A 20 -0.47 -7.90 8.57
C ASP A 20 0.32 -8.71 9.59
N ALA A 21 1.60 -8.96 9.32
CA ALA A 21 2.50 -9.65 10.23
C ALA A 21 2.85 -8.78 11.45
N ASP A 22 3.03 -7.47 11.25
CA ASP A 22 3.34 -6.51 12.32
C ASP A 22 2.11 -6.20 13.20
N HIS A 23 0.90 -6.34 12.65
CA HIS A 23 -0.37 -6.11 13.36
C HIS A 23 -1.26 -7.37 13.33
N PRO A 24 -0.85 -8.46 14.01
CA PRO A 24 -1.55 -9.73 13.92
C PRO A 24 -2.92 -9.67 14.60
N LEU A 25 -3.92 -10.26 13.94
CA LEU A 25 -5.25 -10.45 14.52
C LEU A 25 -5.18 -11.55 15.58
N LYS A 26 -5.30 -11.19 16.85
CA LYS A 26 -5.15 -12.14 17.97
C LYS A 26 -6.43 -12.93 18.29
N THR A 27 -7.59 -12.52 17.78
CA THR A 27 -8.87 -13.12 18.17
C THR A 27 -9.97 -12.96 17.11
N PRO A 28 -10.98 -13.85 17.07
CA PRO A 28 -12.14 -13.70 16.21
C PRO A 28 -12.96 -12.45 16.58
N LEU A 29 -13.84 -12.04 15.66
CA LEU A 29 -14.74 -10.89 15.81
C LEU A 29 -15.83 -11.18 16.86
N HIS A 30 -15.44 -11.17 18.12
CA HIS A 30 -16.34 -10.95 19.24
C HIS A 30 -16.23 -9.46 19.53
N TYR A 31 -17.35 -8.74 19.63
CA TYR A 31 -17.46 -7.28 19.85
C TYR A 31 -16.82 -6.80 21.17
N ASN A 32 -15.56 -7.12 21.38
CA ASN A 32 -14.73 -6.77 22.52
C ASN A 32 -13.76 -5.68 22.05
N VAL A 33 -13.82 -4.53 22.71
CA VAL A 33 -13.02 -3.34 22.41
C VAL A 33 -11.52 -3.65 22.39
N GLY A 34 -11.04 -4.57 23.24
CA GLY A 34 -9.63 -5.00 23.25
C GLY A 34 -9.19 -5.74 21.99
N HIS A 35 -10.13 -6.27 21.19
CA HIS A 35 -9.86 -6.88 19.89
C HIS A 35 -10.07 -5.89 18.72
N VAL A 36 -10.87 -4.84 18.94
CA VAL A 36 -11.16 -3.83 17.91
C VAL A 36 -9.96 -2.91 17.71
N ALA A 37 -9.30 -2.45 18.78
CA ALA A 37 -8.18 -1.51 18.65
C ALA A 37 -7.02 -2.05 17.76
N PRO A 38 -6.48 -3.27 17.96
CA PRO A 38 -5.43 -3.79 17.08
C PRO A 38 -5.85 -3.94 15.60
N ARG A 39 -7.16 -4.11 15.35
CA ARG A 39 -7.70 -4.17 13.99
C ARG A 39 -7.73 -2.80 13.34
N LEU A 40 -8.07 -1.76 14.11
CA LEU A 40 -8.05 -0.38 13.64
C LEU A 40 -6.62 0.05 13.34
N ASP A 41 -5.66 -0.24 14.23
CA ASP A 41 -4.24 0.07 13.99
C ASP A 41 -3.73 -0.57 12.69
N ARG A 42 -4.08 -1.85 12.47
CA ARG A 42 -3.76 -2.56 11.22
C ARG A 42 -4.38 -1.90 9.99
N LEU A 43 -5.65 -1.51 10.06
CA LEU A 43 -6.35 -0.87 8.95
C LEU A 43 -5.80 0.53 8.67
N GLU A 44 -5.46 1.28 9.70
CA GLU A 44 -4.85 2.61 9.60
C GLU A 44 -3.47 2.52 8.94
N ALA A 45 -2.62 1.57 9.34
CA ALA A 45 -1.33 1.33 8.70
C ALA A 45 -1.46 0.98 7.20
N LYS A 46 -2.45 0.13 6.85
CA LYS A 46 -2.73 -0.19 5.43
C LYS A 46 -3.22 1.02 4.65
N LEU A 47 -4.08 1.82 5.25
CA LEU A 47 -4.64 3.01 4.63
C LEU A 47 -3.54 4.03 4.35
N ALA A 48 -2.68 4.31 5.33
CA ALA A 48 -1.55 5.22 5.21
C ALA A 48 -0.62 4.81 4.06
N TYR A 49 -0.17 3.55 4.04
CA TYR A 49 0.70 3.05 2.97
C TYR A 49 0.03 3.12 1.59
N THR A 50 -1.25 2.75 1.50
CA THR A 50 -1.98 2.75 0.23
C THR A 50 -2.16 4.17 -0.31
N ALA A 51 -2.40 5.15 0.56
CA ALA A 51 -2.50 6.55 0.17
C ALA A 51 -1.16 7.09 -0.40
N GLU A 52 -0.05 6.80 0.28
CA GLU A 52 1.30 7.16 -0.22
C GLU A 52 1.61 6.48 -1.55
N TYR A 53 1.22 5.21 -1.70
CA TYR A 53 1.46 4.46 -2.92
C TYR A 53 0.65 4.99 -4.11
N ILE A 54 -0.60 5.40 -3.89
CA ILE A 54 -1.42 6.07 -4.92
C ILE A 54 -0.74 7.36 -5.37
N ALA A 55 -0.32 8.22 -4.45
CA ALA A 55 0.36 9.47 -4.78
C ALA A 55 1.65 9.24 -5.61
N PHE A 56 2.42 8.19 -5.26
CA PHE A 56 3.57 7.77 -6.06
C PHE A 56 3.19 7.34 -7.48
N LEU A 57 2.11 6.55 -7.63
CA LEU A 57 1.64 6.11 -8.94
C LEU A 57 1.15 7.28 -9.79
N GLU A 58 0.43 8.25 -9.21
CA GLU A 58 -0.03 9.46 -9.89
C GLU A 58 1.15 10.28 -10.45
N GLN A 59 2.19 10.51 -9.64
CA GLN A 59 3.40 11.21 -10.10
C GLN A 59 4.09 10.47 -11.25
N ARG A 60 4.13 9.15 -11.17
CA ARG A 60 4.76 8.31 -12.18
C ARG A 60 3.95 8.27 -13.49
N ILE A 61 2.62 8.29 -13.41
CA ILE A 61 1.73 8.45 -14.57
C ILE A 61 1.98 9.81 -15.24
N ALA A 62 1.94 10.91 -14.48
CA ALA A 62 2.18 12.25 -15.01
C ALA A 62 3.54 12.37 -15.73
N ALA A 63 4.60 11.75 -15.17
CA ALA A 63 5.92 11.72 -15.80
C ALA A 63 5.95 10.89 -17.09
N LEU A 64 5.16 9.82 -17.19
CA LEU A 64 5.05 9.01 -18.40
C LEU A 64 4.23 9.72 -19.48
N GLU A 65 3.13 10.38 -19.11
CA GLU A 65 2.30 11.20 -20.00
C GLU A 65 3.13 12.33 -20.64
N ALA A 66 3.88 13.08 -19.83
CA ALA A 66 4.75 14.15 -20.34
C ALA A 66 5.81 13.64 -21.36
N ARG A 67 6.31 12.42 -21.17
CA ARG A 67 7.26 11.80 -22.12
C ARG A 67 6.59 11.36 -23.41
N LEU A 68 5.35 10.88 -23.35
CA LEU A 68 4.58 10.51 -24.53
C LEU A 68 4.24 11.75 -25.35
N ASP A 69 3.80 12.84 -24.69
CA ASP A 69 3.52 14.11 -25.35
C ASP A 69 4.77 14.67 -26.05
N ALA A 70 5.91 14.70 -25.35
CA ALA A 70 7.18 15.15 -25.91
C ALA A 70 7.69 14.26 -27.06
N GLY A 71 7.40 12.96 -27.03
CA GLY A 71 7.76 12.01 -28.09
C GLY A 71 6.83 12.03 -29.30
N SER A 72 5.61 12.56 -29.16
CA SER A 72 4.63 12.70 -30.26
C SER A 72 4.81 13.98 -31.10
N ALA A 73 5.66 14.90 -30.64
CA ALA A 73 5.91 16.20 -31.27
C ALA A 73 7.11 16.22 -32.25
N GLY A 74 7.71 15.07 -32.56
CA GLY A 74 8.81 14.90 -33.52
C GLY A 74 8.50 13.82 -34.55
#